data_AF-U3TWW5-F1
#
_entry.id   AF-U3TWW5-F1
#
_cell.length_a   1.000
_cell.length_b   1.000
_cell.length_c   1.000
_cell.angle_alpha   90.00
_cell.angle_beta   90.00
_cell.angle_gamma   90.00
#
_symmetry.space_group_name_H-M   'P 1'
#
loop_
_entity.id
_entity.type
_entity.pdbx_description
1 polymer ?
#
loop_
_entity_poly.entity_id
_entity_poly.type
_entity_poly.pdbx_seq_one_letter_code
_entity_poly.pdbx_strand_id
1 'polypeptide(L)'
;MSKIKRRIDDHGVIGDLRTCALIANDGTINYLCWPELDSPSVVAALLDSDEAGLFSLAPQWQNARQQQLYLPDTNILQTRWLDEAGVAEITDYMPICDERSKVPRLVRRVKMIRGTATFDLRCAPRHDYARAETRTETHPGGIAFVAEGQPSLRLSATVVMTSEPDSAVAQFTLQAGEHAEFVFGNDDDPQVQHIATERCFRDTVDYWRRWSSHSSYRGRWREMVTRSALALKLLTSHQHGSIAAAATFGLPEELGGERNWDYRASWIRDASFSMYALMRLGYVEEARDFTHWVGRCVEHSHDDTPHLQVMYRLDSGTELHETELLNLSLRLRQLTPGAHRQ
;
A
#
# COMPACT_ATOMS: atom_id res chain seq x y z
N MET A 1 -22.11 2.57 -18.55
CA MET A 1 -21.47 2.66 -17.22
C MET A 1 -20.60 1.42 -17.07
N SER A 2 -19.29 1.58 -16.85
CA SER A 2 -18.41 0.46 -16.50
C SER A 2 -19.00 -0.30 -15.32
N LYS A 3 -19.05 -1.63 -15.39
CA LYS A 3 -19.55 -2.47 -14.28
C LYS A 3 -18.56 -2.30 -13.12
N ILE A 4 -19.01 -1.71 -12.01
CA ILE A 4 -18.20 -1.58 -10.78
C ILE A 4 -17.77 -2.99 -10.37
N LYS A 5 -16.47 -3.28 -10.44
CA LYS A 5 -15.93 -4.59 -10.09
C LYS A 5 -15.72 -4.73 -8.58
N ARG A 6 -15.26 -3.66 -7.92
CA ARG A 6 -14.93 -3.60 -6.49
C ARG A 6 -15.42 -2.28 -5.93
N ARG A 7 -16.13 -2.29 -4.80
CA ARG A 7 -16.60 -1.05 -4.18
C ARG A 7 -15.54 -0.51 -3.22
N ILE A 8 -15.52 0.80 -2.99
CA ILE A 8 -14.53 1.41 -2.09
C ILE A 8 -14.62 0.81 -0.67
N ASP A 9 -15.82 0.52 -0.18
CA ASP A 9 -16.06 -0.08 1.14
C ASP A 9 -15.60 -1.54 1.28
N ASP A 10 -15.19 -2.18 0.19
CA ASP A 10 -14.65 -3.55 0.20
C ASP A 10 -13.14 -3.60 0.51
N HIS A 11 -12.48 -2.47 0.77
CA HIS A 11 -11.01 -2.39 0.88
C HIS A 11 -10.50 -2.30 2.32
N GLY A 12 -9.45 -3.06 2.59
CA GLY A 12 -8.53 -2.86 3.71
C GLY A 12 -7.25 -2.17 3.24
N VAL A 13 -6.50 -1.56 4.15
CA VAL A 13 -5.24 -0.88 3.89
C VAL A 13 -4.13 -1.50 4.74
N ILE A 14 -2.98 -1.75 4.10
CA ILE A 14 -1.74 -2.16 4.78
C ILE A 14 -0.63 -1.20 4.37
N GLY A 15 0.43 -1.11 5.17
CA GLY A 15 1.58 -0.25 4.86
C GLY A 15 2.73 -0.46 5.83
N ASP A 16 3.89 0.06 5.48
CA ASP A 16 5.15 -0.02 6.23
C ASP A 16 5.69 1.35 6.66
N LEU A 17 4.83 2.38 6.64
CA LEU A 17 5.17 3.78 6.92
C LEU A 17 6.01 4.47 5.83
N ARG A 18 6.27 3.80 4.70
CA ARG A 18 6.81 4.40 3.46
C ARG A 18 5.70 4.52 2.43
N THR A 19 4.99 3.42 2.21
CA THR A 19 3.85 3.35 1.28
C THR A 19 2.70 2.53 1.87
N CYS A 20 1.60 2.47 1.14
CA CYS A 20 0.40 1.71 1.47
C CYS A 20 -0.17 0.99 0.23
N ALA A 21 -0.80 -0.16 0.47
CA ALA A 21 -1.62 -0.87 -0.52
C ALA A 21 -3.08 -0.94 -0.06
N LEU A 22 -4.02 -0.81 -1.01
CA LEU A 22 -5.43 -1.12 -0.76
C LEU A 22 -5.75 -2.50 -1.34
N ILE A 23 -6.42 -3.33 -0.53
CA ILE A 23 -6.75 -4.72 -0.82
C ILE A 23 -8.26 -4.91 -0.71
N ALA A 24 -8.90 -5.24 -1.83
CA ALA A 24 -10.30 -5.62 -1.85
C ALA A 24 -10.54 -7.00 -1.21
N ASN A 25 -11.76 -7.22 -0.72
CA ASN A 25 -12.20 -8.49 -0.11
C ASN A 25 -12.17 -9.70 -1.06
N ASP A 26 -12.03 -9.47 -2.37
CA ASP A 26 -11.81 -10.51 -3.38
C ASP A 26 -10.34 -10.94 -3.50
N GLY A 27 -9.44 -10.40 -2.67
CA GLY A 27 -8.02 -10.72 -2.68
C GLY A 27 -7.21 -9.93 -3.71
N THR A 28 -7.77 -8.86 -4.28
CA THR A 28 -7.05 -8.01 -5.24
C THR A 28 -6.46 -6.77 -4.57
N ILE A 29 -5.15 -6.58 -4.72
CA ILE A 29 -4.53 -5.27 -4.56
C ILE A 29 -4.75 -4.50 -5.86
N ASN A 30 -5.51 -3.42 -5.80
CA ASN A 30 -5.85 -2.58 -6.95
C ASN A 30 -5.37 -1.13 -6.78
N TYR A 31 -4.61 -0.85 -5.73
CA TYR A 31 -3.94 0.41 -5.54
C TYR A 31 -2.63 0.25 -4.77
N LEU A 32 -1.53 0.73 -5.34
CA LEU A 32 -0.21 0.74 -4.73
C LEU A 32 0.70 1.78 -5.42
N CYS A 33 1.31 2.65 -4.61
CA CYS A 33 2.37 3.55 -5.02
C CYS A 33 3.73 3.02 -4.58
N TRP A 34 4.78 3.28 -5.34
CA TRP A 34 6.08 2.67 -5.09
C TRP A 34 7.27 3.55 -5.47
N PRO A 35 8.33 3.64 -4.64
CA PRO A 35 8.46 3.04 -3.31
C PRO A 35 7.82 3.87 -2.19
N GLU A 36 7.67 5.18 -2.36
CA GLU A 36 7.05 6.04 -1.35
C GLU A 36 5.57 6.27 -1.65
N LEU A 37 4.79 6.66 -0.64
CA LEU A 37 3.35 6.87 -0.79
C LEU A 37 3.02 7.90 -1.88
N ASP A 38 3.79 8.99 -1.99
CA ASP A 38 3.63 10.04 -3.01
C ASP A 38 4.39 9.76 -4.33
N SER A 39 4.99 8.56 -4.48
CA SER A 39 5.62 8.12 -5.75
C SER A 39 4.59 7.70 -6.80
N PRO A 40 4.99 7.50 -8.07
CA PRO A 40 4.09 6.95 -9.06
C PRO A 40 3.42 5.63 -8.68
N SER A 41 2.16 5.47 -9.08
CA SER A 41 1.46 4.21 -8.85
C SER A 41 2.03 3.13 -9.75
N VAL A 42 2.24 1.95 -9.17
CA VAL A 42 2.54 0.70 -9.90
C VAL A 42 1.30 -0.19 -10.02
N VAL A 43 0.24 0.15 -9.30
CA VAL A 43 -1.08 -0.49 -9.39
C VAL A 43 -2.12 0.62 -9.23
N ALA A 44 -2.99 0.80 -10.22
CA ALA A 44 -3.97 1.90 -10.25
C ALA A 44 -5.38 1.48 -10.68
N ALA A 45 -5.71 0.18 -10.70
CA ALA A 45 -7.04 -0.30 -11.07
C ALA A 45 -8.20 0.22 -10.20
N LEU A 46 -7.94 0.76 -8.99
CA LEU A 46 -8.94 1.48 -8.21
C LEU A 46 -9.42 2.77 -8.90
N LEU A 47 -8.53 3.40 -9.66
CA LEU A 47 -8.71 4.69 -10.30
C LEU A 47 -9.05 4.56 -11.80
N ASP A 48 -9.05 3.34 -12.32
CA ASP A 48 -9.35 3.02 -13.72
C ASP A 48 -10.01 1.63 -13.81
N SER A 49 -9.63 0.86 -14.82
CA SER A 49 -9.94 -0.53 -15.08
C SER A 49 -8.78 -1.40 -14.60
N ASP A 50 -9.02 -2.72 -14.60
CA ASP A 50 -8.01 -3.73 -14.25
C ASP A 50 -6.74 -3.66 -15.13
N GLU A 51 -6.80 -2.99 -16.29
CA GLU A 51 -5.65 -2.79 -17.18
C GLU A 51 -4.62 -1.80 -16.63
N ALA A 52 -5.03 -0.90 -15.73
CA ALA A 52 -4.15 0.05 -15.03
C ALA A 52 -3.35 -0.62 -13.87
N GLY A 53 -3.35 -1.95 -13.85
CA GLY A 53 -2.53 -2.78 -13.01
C GLY A 53 -3.25 -3.29 -11.75
N LEU A 54 -2.94 -4.53 -11.39
CA LEU A 54 -3.50 -5.23 -10.24
C LEU A 54 -2.56 -6.33 -9.73
N PHE A 55 -2.78 -6.76 -8.49
CA PHE A 55 -2.24 -8.00 -7.96
C PHE A 55 -3.36 -8.79 -7.30
N SER A 56 -3.98 -9.70 -8.07
CA SER A 56 -5.05 -10.58 -7.61
C SER A 56 -4.52 -11.94 -7.17
N LEU A 57 -5.02 -12.42 -6.03
CA LEU A 57 -4.76 -13.75 -5.50
C LEU A 57 -5.98 -14.24 -4.75
N ALA A 58 -6.63 -15.29 -5.25
CA ALA A 58 -7.88 -15.78 -4.69
C ALA A 58 -8.08 -17.29 -4.96
N PRO A 59 -8.81 -18.01 -4.10
CA PRO A 59 -9.26 -19.36 -4.43
C PRO A 59 -10.34 -19.33 -5.53
N GLN A 60 -10.40 -20.39 -6.33
CA GLN A 60 -11.40 -20.62 -7.38
C GLN A 60 -12.79 -20.97 -6.82
N TRP A 61 -13.30 -20.15 -5.90
CA TRP A 61 -14.60 -20.34 -5.26
C TRP A 61 -15.51 -19.15 -5.53
N GLN A 62 -16.44 -19.33 -6.48
CA GLN A 62 -17.30 -18.25 -6.97
C GLN A 62 -18.32 -17.74 -5.94
N ASN A 63 -18.74 -18.61 -5.01
CA ASN A 63 -19.81 -18.32 -4.05
C ASN A 63 -19.32 -18.30 -2.59
N ALA A 64 -18.01 -18.35 -2.37
CA ALA A 64 -17.47 -18.35 -1.02
C ALA A 64 -17.79 -17.03 -0.32
N ARG A 65 -18.19 -17.12 0.95
CA ARG A 65 -18.36 -15.94 1.78
C ARG A 65 -16.98 -15.38 2.11
N GLN A 66 -16.76 -14.11 1.76
CA GLN A 66 -15.54 -13.39 2.07
C GLN A 66 -15.67 -12.65 3.41
N GLN A 67 -14.61 -12.67 4.21
CA GLN A 67 -14.49 -11.88 5.43
C GLN A 67 -13.09 -11.27 5.51
N GLN A 68 -13.02 -9.97 5.71
CA GLN A 68 -11.76 -9.26 5.88
C GLN A 68 -11.68 -8.70 7.30
N LEU A 69 -10.52 -8.90 7.95
CA LEU A 69 -10.27 -8.46 9.32
C LEU A 69 -8.80 -8.13 9.51
N TYR A 70 -8.50 -7.18 10.38
CA TYR A 70 -7.11 -6.96 10.81
C TYR A 70 -6.76 -7.93 11.93
N LEU A 71 -5.52 -8.43 11.94
CA LEU A 71 -5.02 -9.10 13.14
C LEU A 71 -5.04 -8.10 14.31
N PRO A 72 -5.44 -8.53 15.53
CA PRO A 72 -5.66 -7.61 16.65
C PRO A 72 -4.48 -6.69 16.93
N ASP A 73 -4.78 -5.39 17.06
CA ASP A 73 -3.83 -4.30 17.33
C ASP A 73 -2.71 -4.17 16.28
N THR A 74 -2.99 -4.49 15.01
CA THR A 74 -2.02 -4.39 13.90
C THR A 74 -2.57 -3.80 12.60
N ASN A 75 -1.67 -3.47 11.67
CA ASN A 75 -1.97 -3.18 10.26
C ASN A 75 -1.72 -4.39 9.35
N ILE A 76 -1.95 -5.60 9.86
CA ILE A 76 -1.85 -6.84 9.10
C ILE A 76 -3.27 -7.27 8.75
N LEU A 77 -3.55 -7.42 7.46
CA LEU A 77 -4.87 -7.73 6.96
C LEU A 77 -4.99 -9.23 6.71
N GLN A 78 -6.10 -9.82 7.12
CA GLN A 78 -6.45 -11.19 6.83
C GLN A 78 -7.78 -11.23 6.07
N THR A 79 -7.75 -11.80 4.87
CA THR A 79 -8.94 -12.10 4.07
C THR A 79 -9.22 -13.60 4.13
N ARG A 80 -10.44 -13.99 4.50
CA ARG A 80 -10.88 -15.38 4.60
C ARG A 80 -11.97 -15.67 3.59
N TRP A 81 -11.90 -16.83 2.95
CA TRP A 81 -12.97 -17.39 2.14
C TRP A 81 -13.54 -18.62 2.84
N LEU A 82 -14.86 -18.62 3.03
CA LEU A 82 -15.63 -19.70 3.62
C LEU A 82 -16.50 -20.34 2.52
N ASP A 83 -16.16 -21.56 2.15
CA ASP A 83 -16.86 -22.35 1.13
C ASP A 83 -17.24 -23.73 1.68
N GLU A 84 -18.19 -24.42 1.03
CA GLU A 84 -18.51 -25.80 1.39
C GLU A 84 -17.30 -26.74 1.22
N ALA A 85 -16.44 -26.46 0.24
CA ALA A 85 -15.22 -27.19 -0.02
C ALA A 85 -14.11 -26.96 1.03
N GLY A 86 -14.17 -25.85 1.79
CA GLY A 86 -13.10 -25.54 2.74
C GLY A 86 -13.04 -24.10 3.26
N VAL A 87 -11.91 -23.81 3.92
CA VAL A 87 -11.57 -22.47 4.42
C VAL A 87 -10.16 -22.11 3.97
N ALA A 88 -10.04 -21.00 3.25
CA ALA A 88 -8.78 -20.42 2.80
C ALA A 88 -8.56 -19.06 3.46
N GLU A 89 -7.31 -18.74 3.80
CA GLU A 89 -6.93 -17.45 4.37
C GLU A 89 -5.75 -16.86 3.58
N ILE A 90 -5.80 -15.56 3.34
CA ILE A 90 -4.66 -14.77 2.87
C ILE A 90 -4.34 -13.74 3.95
N THR A 91 -3.08 -13.69 4.37
CA THR A 91 -2.55 -12.68 5.28
C THR A 91 -1.62 -11.76 4.50
N ASP A 92 -2.04 -10.51 4.36
CA ASP A 92 -1.33 -9.46 3.63
C ASP A 92 -0.71 -8.47 4.63
N TYR A 93 0.57 -8.14 4.43
CA TYR A 93 1.25 -7.14 5.23
C TYR A 93 2.44 -6.54 4.48
N MET A 94 2.79 -5.31 4.83
CA MET A 94 4.07 -4.74 4.46
C MET A 94 4.99 -4.81 5.68
N PRO A 95 6.18 -5.45 5.58
CA PRO A 95 6.96 -5.72 6.75
C PRO A 95 7.67 -4.50 7.32
N ILE A 96 7.68 -4.39 8.65
CA ILE A 96 8.46 -3.40 9.42
C ILE A 96 9.51 -4.19 10.20
N CYS A 97 10.45 -4.78 9.47
CA CYS A 97 11.54 -5.55 10.05
C CYS A 97 12.89 -4.90 9.67
N ASP A 98 13.62 -4.45 10.68
CA ASP A 98 14.88 -3.68 10.59
C ASP A 98 14.73 -2.25 10.04
N GLU A 99 15.11 -1.25 10.86
CA GLU A 99 15.16 0.18 10.49
C GLU A 99 16.10 0.44 9.29
N ARG A 100 16.96 -0.53 8.95
CA ARG A 100 17.92 -0.46 7.84
C ARG A 100 17.33 -0.83 6.48
N SER A 101 16.11 -1.39 6.41
CA SER A 101 15.48 -1.67 5.12
C SER A 101 15.19 -0.35 4.40
N LYS A 102 15.90 -0.15 3.28
CA LYS A 102 15.83 1.10 2.49
C LYS A 102 14.63 1.13 1.54
N VAL A 103 14.06 -0.02 1.24
CA VAL A 103 12.97 -0.18 0.28
C VAL A 103 11.80 -0.94 0.91
N PRO A 104 10.57 -0.62 0.51
CA PRO A 104 9.38 -1.32 0.98
C PRO A 104 9.31 -2.74 0.41
N ARG A 105 8.51 -3.59 1.06
CA ARG A 105 8.15 -4.92 0.58
C ARG A 105 6.67 -5.18 0.86
N LEU A 106 6.05 -5.97 0.00
CA LEU A 106 4.70 -6.46 0.18
C LEU A 106 4.76 -7.99 0.29
N VAL A 107 4.21 -8.54 1.37
CA VAL A 107 4.15 -9.98 1.58
C VAL A 107 2.71 -10.44 1.64
N ARG A 108 2.41 -11.51 0.89
CA ARG A 108 1.12 -12.19 0.88
C ARG A 108 1.33 -13.66 1.23
N ARG A 109 0.69 -14.13 2.31
CA ARG A 109 0.78 -15.51 2.78
C ARG A 109 -0.57 -16.18 2.62
N VAL A 110 -0.66 -17.17 1.74
CA VAL A 110 -1.86 -17.98 1.54
C VAL A 110 -1.76 -19.22 2.41
N LYS A 111 -2.83 -19.56 3.13
CA LYS A 111 -2.90 -20.79 3.91
C LYS A 111 -4.23 -21.47 3.68
N MET A 112 -4.18 -22.77 3.43
CA MET A 112 -5.36 -23.61 3.41
C MET A 112 -5.64 -24.12 4.83
N ILE A 113 -6.76 -23.72 5.42
CA ILE A 113 -7.10 -24.08 6.82
C ILE A 113 -7.80 -25.43 6.89
N ARG A 114 -8.75 -25.67 5.98
CA ARG A 114 -9.54 -26.90 5.92
C ARG A 114 -9.94 -27.17 4.48
N GLY A 115 -9.88 -28.43 4.04
CA GLY A 115 -10.28 -28.83 2.70
C GLY A 115 -9.15 -28.62 1.69
N THR A 116 -9.52 -28.38 0.43
CA THR A 116 -8.59 -28.18 -0.68
C THR A 116 -9.09 -27.06 -1.57
N ALA A 117 -8.20 -26.20 -2.05
CA ALA A 117 -8.55 -25.13 -2.99
C ALA A 117 -7.46 -24.95 -4.05
N THR A 118 -7.89 -24.68 -5.28
CA THR A 118 -7.03 -24.15 -6.33
C THR A 118 -7.09 -22.63 -6.27
N PHE A 119 -5.93 -21.99 -6.30
CA PHE A 119 -5.77 -20.54 -6.29
C PHE A 119 -5.28 -20.07 -7.65
N ASP A 120 -5.80 -18.92 -8.08
CA ASP A 120 -5.29 -18.18 -9.22
C ASP A 120 -4.57 -16.92 -8.73
N LEU A 121 -3.39 -16.67 -9.31
CA LEU A 121 -2.60 -15.48 -9.12
C LEU A 121 -2.44 -14.76 -10.46
N ARG A 122 -2.61 -13.43 -10.44
CA ARG A 122 -2.17 -12.53 -11.51
C ARG A 122 -1.57 -11.29 -10.86
N CYS A 123 -0.30 -11.03 -11.14
CA CYS A 123 0.41 -9.83 -10.73
C CYS A 123 0.84 -9.06 -11.97
N ALA A 124 0.19 -7.93 -12.22
CA ALA A 124 0.33 -7.11 -13.41
C ALA A 124 0.58 -5.66 -12.99
N PRO A 125 1.74 -5.32 -12.39
CA PRO A 125 2.07 -3.93 -12.12
C PRO A 125 2.20 -3.15 -13.44
N ARG A 126 1.96 -1.84 -13.35
CA ARG A 126 2.03 -0.87 -14.44
C ARG A 126 2.79 0.35 -13.97
N HIS A 127 4.04 0.46 -14.40
CA HIS A 127 4.92 1.55 -13.98
C HIS A 127 4.37 2.92 -14.38
N ASP A 128 4.72 3.91 -13.56
CA ASP A 128 4.46 5.33 -13.82
C ASP A 128 3.00 5.64 -14.15
N TYR A 129 2.06 5.25 -13.28
CA TYR A 129 0.63 5.46 -13.50
C TYR A 129 0.10 4.80 -14.77
N ALA A 130 0.65 3.62 -15.11
CA ALA A 130 0.40 2.93 -16.37
C ALA A 130 0.77 3.71 -17.64
N ARG A 131 1.69 4.68 -17.55
CA ARG A 131 2.25 5.40 -18.71
C ARG A 131 3.43 4.68 -19.33
N ALA A 132 4.21 3.95 -18.54
CA ALA A 132 5.38 3.23 -19.01
C ALA A 132 5.04 1.80 -19.43
N GLU A 133 5.61 1.36 -20.56
CA GLU A 133 5.39 0.01 -21.09
C GLU A 133 6.11 -1.02 -20.21
N THR A 134 5.34 -1.67 -19.34
CA THR A 134 5.87 -2.68 -18.42
C THR A 134 5.95 -4.04 -19.10
N ARG A 135 7.12 -4.68 -19.01
CA ARG A 135 7.37 -6.03 -19.53
C ARG A 135 7.89 -6.93 -18.43
N THR A 136 7.71 -8.24 -18.59
CA THR A 136 8.24 -9.22 -17.65
C THR A 136 9.55 -9.84 -18.11
N GLU A 137 10.43 -10.12 -17.16
CA GLU A 137 11.61 -10.95 -17.36
C GLU A 137 11.61 -12.11 -16.36
N THR A 138 11.94 -13.32 -16.80
CA THR A 138 12.01 -14.48 -15.91
C THR A 138 13.38 -14.53 -15.24
N HIS A 139 13.41 -14.52 -13.92
CA HIS A 139 14.62 -14.66 -13.13
C HIS A 139 14.56 -15.91 -12.23
N PRO A 140 15.68 -16.38 -11.67
CA PRO A 140 15.65 -17.44 -10.67
C PRO A 140 14.76 -17.03 -9.48
N GLY A 141 13.78 -17.90 -9.15
CA GLY A 141 12.89 -17.74 -8.00
C GLY A 141 11.84 -16.63 -8.11
N GLY A 142 11.69 -15.97 -9.27
CA GLY A 142 10.72 -14.89 -9.42
C GLY A 142 10.58 -14.35 -10.85
N ILE A 143 9.62 -13.45 -11.03
CA ILE A 143 9.41 -12.73 -12.28
C ILE A 143 9.66 -11.24 -12.00
N ALA A 144 10.57 -10.65 -12.76
CA ALA A 144 10.86 -9.23 -12.71
C ALA A 144 9.92 -8.47 -13.66
N PHE A 145 9.62 -7.23 -13.31
CA PHE A 145 8.84 -6.28 -14.10
C PHE A 145 9.73 -5.07 -14.39
N VAL A 146 9.94 -4.78 -15.67
CA VAL A 146 10.86 -3.75 -16.13
C VAL A 146 10.14 -2.78 -17.05
N ALA A 147 10.54 -1.52 -17.01
CA ALA A 147 10.13 -0.50 -17.95
C ALA A 147 11.26 0.52 -18.13
N GLU A 148 11.36 1.13 -19.31
CA GLU A 148 12.40 2.10 -19.62
C GLU A 148 12.34 3.30 -18.65
N GLY A 149 13.48 3.63 -18.04
CA GLY A 149 13.59 4.75 -17.09
C GLY A 149 12.87 4.55 -15.75
N GLN A 150 12.44 3.34 -15.43
CA GLN A 150 11.73 3.00 -14.18
C GLN A 150 12.53 2.01 -13.33
N PRO A 151 12.38 2.04 -11.99
CA PRO A 151 12.99 1.03 -11.13
C PRO A 151 12.37 -0.35 -11.37
N SER A 152 13.20 -1.39 -11.50
CA SER A 152 12.74 -2.76 -11.68
C SER A 152 12.07 -3.31 -10.43
N LEU A 153 10.94 -3.98 -10.61
CA LEU A 153 10.19 -4.65 -9.55
C LEU A 153 10.28 -6.16 -9.73
N ARG A 154 9.97 -6.93 -8.69
CA ARG A 154 9.99 -8.39 -8.71
C ARG A 154 8.87 -8.96 -7.88
N LEU A 155 8.27 -10.03 -8.38
CA LEU A 155 7.48 -10.97 -7.60
C LEU A 155 8.28 -12.26 -7.43
N SER A 156 8.56 -12.64 -6.18
CA SER A 156 9.09 -13.96 -5.82
C SER A 156 7.99 -14.79 -5.17
N ALA A 157 7.98 -16.10 -5.42
CA ALA A 157 6.97 -17.00 -4.87
C ALA A 157 7.53 -18.36 -4.47
N THR A 158 6.88 -19.03 -3.52
CA THR A 158 7.16 -20.44 -3.17
C THR A 158 6.49 -21.44 -4.12
N VAL A 159 5.72 -20.96 -5.09
CA VAL A 159 5.07 -21.74 -6.14
C VAL A 159 5.65 -21.39 -7.50
N VAL A 160 5.53 -22.29 -8.46
CA VAL A 160 5.95 -22.04 -9.83
C VAL A 160 5.03 -20.99 -10.45
N MET A 161 5.62 -19.94 -11.03
CA MET A 161 4.91 -18.90 -11.77
C MET A 161 5.31 -18.95 -13.24
N THR A 162 4.42 -18.48 -14.10
CA THR A 162 4.66 -18.30 -15.53
C THR A 162 4.63 -16.82 -15.86
N SER A 163 5.56 -16.41 -16.73
CA SER A 163 5.64 -15.05 -17.25
C SER A 163 4.71 -14.91 -18.47
N GLU A 164 3.76 -13.99 -18.40
CA GLU A 164 3.06 -13.41 -19.56
C GLU A 164 3.73 -12.07 -19.91
N PRO A 165 3.55 -11.50 -21.12
CA PRO A 165 4.31 -10.32 -21.58
C PRO A 165 4.41 -9.16 -20.57
N ASP A 166 3.36 -8.92 -19.80
CA ASP A 166 3.20 -7.80 -18.87
C ASP A 166 2.67 -8.23 -17.50
N SER A 167 2.67 -9.55 -17.19
CA SER A 167 2.18 -10.05 -15.91
C SER A 167 2.80 -11.39 -15.49
N ALA A 168 2.87 -11.64 -14.19
CA ALA A 168 3.17 -12.94 -13.62
C ALA A 168 1.87 -13.65 -13.27
N VAL A 169 1.72 -14.90 -13.68
CA VAL A 169 0.55 -15.73 -13.39
C VAL A 169 0.94 -17.04 -12.72
N ALA A 170 0.06 -17.57 -11.88
CA ALA A 170 0.21 -18.91 -11.34
C ALA A 170 -1.16 -19.53 -11.05
N GLN A 171 -1.22 -20.86 -11.18
CA GLN A 171 -2.32 -21.67 -10.69
C GLN A 171 -1.74 -22.81 -9.87
N PHE A 172 -2.20 -22.95 -8.63
CA PHE A 172 -1.67 -23.93 -7.69
C PHE A 172 -2.75 -24.40 -6.73
N THR A 173 -2.64 -25.64 -6.27
CA THR A 173 -3.60 -26.24 -5.33
C THR A 173 -2.94 -26.43 -3.98
N LEU A 174 -3.64 -26.06 -2.90
CA LEU A 174 -3.22 -26.30 -1.53
C LEU A 174 -4.23 -27.22 -0.83
N GLN A 175 -3.71 -28.16 -0.06
CA GLN A 175 -4.44 -29.00 0.90
C GLN A 175 -4.38 -28.40 2.30
N ALA A 176 -5.30 -28.80 3.18
CA ALA A 176 -5.33 -28.35 4.57
C ALA A 176 -3.96 -28.45 5.26
N GLY A 177 -3.50 -27.33 5.81
CA GLY A 177 -2.19 -27.19 6.45
C GLY A 177 -1.09 -26.64 5.53
N GLU A 178 -1.24 -26.74 4.21
CA GLU A 178 -0.30 -26.20 3.24
C GLU A 178 -0.44 -24.68 3.10
N HIS A 179 0.65 -24.06 2.66
CA HIS A 179 0.73 -22.61 2.48
C HIS A 179 1.63 -22.26 1.30
N ALA A 180 1.43 -21.05 0.77
CA ALA A 180 2.28 -20.44 -0.24
C ALA A 180 2.56 -18.98 0.14
N GLU A 181 3.76 -18.49 -0.20
CA GLU A 181 4.16 -17.11 0.11
C GLU A 181 4.59 -16.38 -1.16
N PHE A 182 4.26 -15.10 -1.21
CA PHE A 182 4.54 -14.18 -2.30
C PHE A 182 5.17 -12.92 -1.73
N VAL A 183 6.31 -12.52 -2.28
CA VAL A 183 7.03 -11.31 -1.89
C VAL A 183 7.18 -10.42 -3.11
N PHE A 184 6.59 -9.24 -3.05
CA PHE A 184 6.70 -8.21 -4.08
C PHE A 184 7.57 -7.06 -3.56
N GLY A 185 8.51 -6.61 -4.38
CA GLY A 185 9.33 -5.44 -4.06
C GLY A 185 10.31 -5.10 -5.18
N ASN A 186 11.38 -4.38 -4.85
CA ASN A 186 12.43 -4.08 -5.83
C ASN A 186 13.17 -5.36 -6.26
N ASP A 187 13.56 -5.45 -7.53
CA ASP A 187 14.29 -6.62 -8.04
C ASP A 187 15.72 -6.73 -7.46
N ASP A 188 16.34 -5.60 -7.11
CA ASP A 188 17.68 -5.54 -6.52
C ASP A 188 17.72 -5.80 -5.01
N ASP A 189 16.56 -5.98 -4.35
CA ASP A 189 16.50 -6.28 -2.91
C ASP A 189 16.74 -7.79 -2.65
N PRO A 190 17.83 -8.17 -1.97
CA PRO A 190 18.11 -9.57 -1.62
C PRO A 190 16.99 -10.20 -0.78
N GLN A 191 16.26 -9.40 0.01
CA GLN A 191 15.18 -9.89 0.85
C GLN A 191 13.88 -10.15 0.07
N VAL A 192 13.78 -9.68 -1.17
CA VAL A 192 12.72 -10.07 -2.13
C VAL A 192 13.14 -11.32 -2.88
N GLN A 193 14.43 -11.49 -3.16
CA GLN A 193 14.97 -12.68 -3.84
C GLN A 193 14.94 -13.95 -2.98
N HIS A 194 15.05 -13.81 -1.65
CA HIS A 194 15.02 -14.91 -0.70
C HIS A 194 13.78 -14.84 0.21
N ILE A 195 12.82 -15.74 -0.02
CA ILE A 195 11.57 -15.80 0.76
C ILE A 195 11.85 -16.38 2.15
N ALA A 196 12.10 -15.48 3.10
CA ALA A 196 12.31 -15.80 4.52
C ALA A 196 11.42 -14.88 5.38
N THR A 197 10.11 -15.06 5.28
CA THR A 197 9.12 -14.08 5.78
C THR A 197 8.77 -14.26 7.25
N GLU A 198 8.97 -15.46 7.81
CA GLU A 198 8.42 -15.84 9.12
C GLU A 198 8.95 -14.99 10.29
N ARG A 199 10.27 -14.73 10.34
CA ARG A 199 10.83 -13.82 11.36
C ARG A 199 10.27 -12.41 11.18
N CYS A 200 10.28 -11.93 9.94
CA CYS A 200 9.84 -10.58 9.60
C CYS A 200 8.33 -10.37 9.87
N PHE A 201 7.51 -11.41 9.72
CA PHE A 201 6.10 -11.42 10.13
C PHE A 201 5.96 -11.18 11.64
N ARG A 202 6.68 -11.94 12.47
CA ARG A 202 6.66 -11.77 13.93
C ARG A 202 7.15 -10.37 14.34
N ASP A 203 8.25 -9.91 13.76
CA ASP A 203 8.80 -8.58 14.03
C ASP A 203 7.78 -7.48 13.67
N THR A 204 7.04 -7.65 12.58
CA THR A 204 5.97 -6.71 12.16
C THR A 204 4.77 -6.75 13.11
N VAL A 205 4.33 -7.94 13.54
CA VAL A 205 3.26 -8.08 14.56
C VAL A 205 3.67 -7.38 15.85
N ASP A 206 4.90 -7.63 16.31
CA ASP A 206 5.42 -7.07 17.55
C ASP A 206 5.60 -5.56 17.46
N TYR A 207 6.05 -5.03 16.31
CA TYR A 207 6.11 -3.59 16.04
C TYR A 207 4.73 -2.95 16.25
N TRP A 208 3.70 -3.45 15.58
CA TRP A 208 2.38 -2.84 15.65
C TRP A 208 1.72 -2.97 17.02
N ARG A 209 1.86 -4.13 17.67
CA ARG A 209 1.32 -4.33 19.02
C ARG A 209 2.03 -3.44 20.03
N ARG A 210 3.35 -3.33 19.94
CA ARG A 210 4.14 -2.43 20.79
C ARG A 210 3.69 -1.00 20.57
N TRP A 211 3.59 -0.56 19.31
CA TRP A 211 3.09 0.77 18.98
C TRP A 211 1.71 1.02 19.59
N SER A 212 0.71 0.20 19.25
CA SER A 212 -0.67 0.31 19.74
C SER A 212 -0.80 0.31 21.26
N SER A 213 0.10 -0.40 21.96
CA SER A 213 0.09 -0.49 23.43
C SER A 213 0.40 0.82 24.14
N HIS A 214 1.03 1.79 23.46
CA HIS A 214 1.32 3.11 24.03
C HIS A 214 0.08 3.98 24.20
N SER A 215 -1.05 3.62 23.57
CA SER A 215 -2.27 4.40 23.69
C SER A 215 -2.70 4.53 25.17
N SER A 216 -2.96 5.77 25.60
CA SER A 216 -3.49 6.10 26.92
C SER A 216 -5.02 5.95 27.01
N TYR A 217 -5.70 5.66 25.89
CA TYR A 217 -7.16 5.55 25.86
C TYR A 217 -7.66 4.32 26.64
N ARG A 218 -8.62 4.54 27.54
CA ARG A 218 -9.25 3.49 28.38
C ARG A 218 -10.79 3.49 28.29
N GLY A 219 -11.35 4.22 27.33
CA GLY A 219 -12.79 4.34 27.16
C GLY A 219 -13.44 3.12 26.46
N ARG A 220 -14.78 3.14 26.39
CA ARG A 220 -15.60 2.04 25.85
C ARG A 220 -15.34 1.70 24.37
N TRP A 221 -14.79 2.63 23.59
CA TRP A 221 -14.64 2.51 22.13
C TRP A 221 -13.22 2.13 21.72
N ARG A 222 -12.51 1.36 22.56
CA ARG A 222 -11.08 1.08 22.39
C ARG A 222 -10.74 0.54 21.00
N GLU A 223 -11.50 -0.43 20.50
CA GLU A 223 -11.23 -1.07 19.20
C GLU A 223 -11.29 -0.07 18.05
N MET A 224 -12.35 0.76 17.98
CA MET A 224 -12.48 1.80 16.95
C MET A 224 -11.39 2.86 17.07
N VAL A 225 -11.06 3.30 18.29
CA VAL A 225 -10.00 4.29 18.52
C VAL A 225 -8.63 3.75 18.10
N THR A 226 -8.30 2.51 18.47
CA THR A 226 -7.04 1.86 18.06
C THR A 226 -6.99 1.70 16.54
N ARG A 227 -8.09 1.27 15.91
CA ARG A 227 -8.16 1.07 14.45
C ARG A 227 -7.98 2.38 13.69
N SER A 228 -8.60 3.48 14.15
CA SER A 228 -8.40 4.82 13.58
C SER A 228 -6.96 5.31 13.80
N ALA A 229 -6.39 5.13 14.99
CA ALA A 229 -5.01 5.54 15.28
C ALA A 229 -4.01 4.80 14.40
N LEU A 230 -4.16 3.47 14.24
CA LEU A 230 -3.32 2.67 13.36
C LEU A 230 -3.43 3.09 11.89
N ALA A 231 -4.60 3.56 11.44
CA ALA A 231 -4.77 4.10 10.08
C ALA A 231 -4.05 5.45 9.91
N LEU A 232 -4.14 6.36 10.90
CA LEU A 232 -3.37 7.60 10.89
C LEU A 232 -1.86 7.34 10.91
N LYS A 233 -1.43 6.32 11.68
CA LYS A 233 -0.02 5.93 11.72
C LYS A 233 0.50 5.44 10.37
N LEU A 234 -0.31 4.68 9.61
CA LEU A 234 0.07 4.27 8.24
C LEU A 234 0.38 5.44 7.31
N LEU A 235 -0.34 6.56 7.49
CA LEU A 235 -0.14 7.78 6.70
C LEU A 235 1.03 8.63 7.21
N THR A 236 1.66 8.24 8.32
CA THR A 236 2.80 8.97 8.90
C THR A 236 4.11 8.41 8.33
N SER A 237 4.84 9.23 7.59
CA SER A 237 6.15 8.86 7.06
C SER A 237 7.12 8.58 8.20
N HIS A 238 7.65 7.35 8.28
CA HIS A 238 8.67 7.04 9.28
C HIS A 238 9.98 7.80 9.03
N GLN A 239 10.31 8.04 7.76
CA GLN A 239 11.54 8.73 7.37
C GLN A 239 11.48 10.23 7.64
N HIS A 240 10.32 10.85 7.41
CA HIS A 240 10.22 12.30 7.40
C HIS A 240 9.42 12.86 8.59
N GLY A 241 8.49 12.11 9.16
CA GLY A 241 7.55 12.60 10.18
C GLY A 241 6.34 13.35 9.61
N SER A 242 6.25 13.49 8.28
CA SER A 242 5.07 14.03 7.59
C SER A 242 3.86 13.11 7.69
N ILE A 243 2.67 13.66 7.49
CA ILE A 243 1.42 12.89 7.45
C ILE A 243 0.68 13.20 6.15
N ALA A 244 0.49 12.19 5.31
CA ALA A 244 -0.35 12.29 4.12
C ALA A 244 -1.82 12.51 4.51
N ALA A 245 -2.56 13.27 3.71
CA ALA A 245 -3.99 13.48 3.96
C ALA A 245 -4.83 12.22 3.70
N ALA A 246 -4.44 11.40 2.71
CA ALA A 246 -5.03 10.09 2.44
C ALA A 246 -4.01 9.14 1.78
N ALA A 247 -4.31 7.84 1.81
CA ALA A 247 -3.51 6.83 1.14
C ALA A 247 -3.65 6.86 -0.39
N THR A 248 -4.70 7.50 -0.90
CA THR A 248 -5.07 7.51 -2.33
C THR A 248 -5.06 8.91 -2.91
N PHE A 249 -4.83 9.05 -4.20
CA PHE A 249 -5.10 10.26 -4.97
C PHE A 249 -6.32 10.08 -5.87
N GLY A 250 -6.92 11.19 -6.30
CA GLY A 250 -7.84 11.19 -7.43
C GLY A 250 -9.22 10.56 -7.20
N LEU A 251 -9.52 10.04 -6.01
CA LEU A 251 -10.90 9.66 -5.69
C LEU A 251 -11.76 10.93 -5.59
N PRO A 252 -12.87 11.02 -6.36
CA PRO A 252 -13.66 12.23 -6.42
C PRO A 252 -14.36 12.51 -5.10
N GLU A 253 -14.26 13.75 -4.61
CA GLU A 253 -15.08 14.23 -3.49
C GLU A 253 -16.58 14.22 -3.88
N GLU A 254 -16.86 14.50 -5.15
CA GLU A 254 -18.20 14.47 -5.76
C GLU A 254 -18.12 13.74 -7.10
N LEU A 255 -18.98 12.73 -7.31
CA LEU A 255 -18.99 11.95 -8.55
C LEU A 255 -19.24 12.85 -9.77
N GLY A 256 -18.25 12.93 -10.67
CA GLY A 256 -18.30 13.79 -11.85
C GLY A 256 -17.94 15.27 -11.60
N GLY A 257 -17.56 15.61 -10.36
CA GLY A 257 -17.02 16.92 -10.01
C GLY A 257 -15.53 17.07 -10.37
N GLU A 258 -15.02 18.29 -10.24
CA GLU A 258 -13.64 18.65 -10.61
C GLU A 258 -12.63 18.44 -9.45
N ARG A 259 -13.12 18.10 -8.24
CA ARG A 259 -12.31 17.97 -7.02
C ARG A 259 -11.66 16.58 -6.90
N ASN A 260 -10.69 16.33 -7.77
CA ASN A 260 -9.93 15.07 -7.83
C ASN A 260 -8.46 15.30 -7.47
N TRP A 261 -8.21 15.80 -6.25
CA TRP A 261 -6.88 16.20 -5.79
C TRP A 261 -5.98 15.02 -5.44
N ASP A 262 -4.68 15.27 -5.43
CA ASP A 262 -3.69 14.36 -4.86
C ASP A 262 -3.59 14.53 -3.35
N TYR A 263 -4.35 13.69 -2.62
CA TYR A 263 -4.37 13.69 -1.16
C TYR A 263 -3.17 12.96 -0.52
N ARG A 264 -2.20 12.47 -1.31
CA ARG A 264 -1.01 11.81 -0.76
C ARG A 264 0.04 12.81 -0.26
N ALA A 265 -0.06 14.07 -0.67
CA ALA A 265 0.73 15.16 -0.11
C ALA A 265 0.35 15.44 1.36
N SER A 266 1.27 16.10 2.08
CA SER A 266 1.05 16.52 3.46
C SER A 266 0.45 17.91 3.49
N TRP A 267 -0.84 18.00 3.83
CA TRP A 267 -1.55 19.27 4.03
C TRP A 267 -1.36 19.71 5.48
N ILE A 268 -0.79 20.90 5.73
CA ILE A 268 -0.42 21.35 7.07
C ILE A 268 -1.61 21.28 8.04
N ARG A 269 -2.79 21.69 7.60
CA ARG A 269 -4.03 21.66 8.38
C ARG A 269 -4.41 20.22 8.77
N ASP A 270 -4.49 19.33 7.80
CA ASP A 270 -4.98 17.96 7.95
C ASP A 270 -3.98 17.13 8.78
N ALA A 271 -2.68 17.28 8.52
CA ALA A 271 -1.61 16.69 9.31
C ALA A 271 -1.65 17.18 10.78
N SER A 272 -1.95 18.46 11.02
CA SER A 272 -2.08 19.01 12.38
C SER A 272 -3.24 18.38 13.16
N PHE A 273 -4.37 18.09 12.52
CA PHE A 273 -5.50 17.40 13.17
C PHE A 273 -5.17 15.94 13.50
N SER A 274 -4.54 15.23 12.57
CA SER A 274 -4.04 13.87 12.79
C SER A 274 -3.05 13.82 13.95
N MET A 275 -2.12 14.78 14.00
CA MET A 275 -1.17 14.89 15.09
C MET A 275 -1.81 15.21 16.43
N TYR A 276 -2.76 16.14 16.46
CA TYR A 276 -3.52 16.44 17.67
C TYR A 276 -4.21 15.19 18.23
N ALA A 277 -4.83 14.37 17.36
CA ALA A 277 -5.44 13.11 17.77
C ALA A 277 -4.41 12.12 18.34
N LEU A 278 -3.26 11.94 17.66
CA LEU A 278 -2.18 11.06 18.12
C LEU A 278 -1.61 11.51 19.49
N MET A 279 -1.36 12.81 19.66
CA MET A 279 -0.89 13.37 20.94
C MET A 279 -1.89 13.12 22.08
N ARG A 280 -3.20 13.28 21.83
CA ARG A 280 -4.24 12.99 22.82
C ARG A 280 -4.30 11.52 23.22
N LEU A 281 -3.83 10.63 22.35
CA LEU A 281 -3.73 9.21 22.62
C LEU A 281 -2.40 8.82 23.28
N GLY A 282 -1.46 9.74 23.49
CA GLY A 282 -0.17 9.49 24.15
C GLY A 282 1.00 9.18 23.19
N TYR A 283 0.80 9.32 21.88
CA TYR A 283 1.82 9.12 20.86
C TYR A 283 2.69 10.38 20.69
N VAL A 284 3.66 10.55 21.60
CA VAL A 284 4.50 11.77 21.67
C VAL A 284 5.69 11.75 20.70
N GLU A 285 6.18 10.57 20.30
CA GLU A 285 7.31 10.45 19.37
C GLU A 285 6.94 10.96 17.98
N GLU A 286 5.74 10.63 17.51
CA GLU A 286 5.14 11.11 16.26
C GLU A 286 5.07 12.64 16.24
N ALA A 287 4.80 13.26 17.38
CA ALA A 287 4.68 14.72 17.48
C ALA A 287 6.04 15.41 17.36
N ARG A 288 7.08 14.80 17.93
CA ARG A 288 8.45 15.28 17.78
C ARG A 288 8.88 15.22 16.31
N ASP A 289 8.64 14.09 15.65
CA ASP A 289 9.08 13.88 14.28
C ASP A 289 8.31 14.79 13.29
N PHE A 290 7.01 14.99 13.51
CA PHE A 290 6.21 15.97 12.77
C PHE A 290 6.70 17.41 12.99
N THR A 291 7.07 17.78 14.21
CA THR A 291 7.60 19.13 14.50
C THR A 291 8.92 19.37 13.75
N HIS A 292 9.80 18.37 13.70
CA HIS A 292 11.02 18.46 12.89
C HIS A 292 10.72 18.59 11.39
N TRP A 293 9.70 17.89 10.89
CA TRP A 293 9.26 18.03 9.51
C TRP A 293 8.75 19.44 9.20
N VAL A 294 7.90 20.02 10.06
CA VAL A 294 7.41 21.40 9.90
C VAL A 294 8.57 22.41 9.91
N GLY A 295 9.59 22.20 10.76
CA GLY A 295 10.81 23.01 10.75
C GLY A 295 11.50 23.01 9.39
N ARG A 296 11.67 21.85 8.76
CA ARG A 296 12.23 21.74 7.40
C ARG A 296 11.36 22.42 6.35
N CYS A 297 10.02 22.33 6.45
CA CYS A 297 9.13 23.07 5.56
C CYS A 297 9.35 24.59 5.64
N VAL A 298 9.54 25.14 6.85
CA VAL A 298 9.86 26.56 7.05
C VAL A 298 11.22 26.90 6.43
N GLU A 299 12.23 26.06 6.65
CA GLU A 299 13.57 26.24 6.07
C GLU A 299 13.52 26.23 4.53
N HIS A 300 12.79 25.31 3.90
CA HIS A 300 12.65 25.23 2.45
C HIS A 300 11.79 26.34 1.84
N SER A 301 10.97 27.02 2.65
CA SER A 301 10.09 28.11 2.21
C SER A 301 10.70 29.50 2.47
N HIS A 302 11.97 29.56 2.91
CA HIS A 302 12.61 30.79 3.40
C HIS A 302 12.60 31.94 2.38
N ASP A 303 12.67 31.64 1.08
CA ASP A 303 12.76 32.64 0.01
C ASP A 303 11.40 32.98 -0.63
N ASP A 304 10.30 32.34 -0.20
CA ASP A 304 8.96 32.52 -0.76
C ASP A 304 8.05 33.37 0.16
N THR A 305 7.26 34.26 -0.44
CA THR A 305 6.16 34.96 0.26
C THR A 305 4.83 34.46 -0.31
N PRO A 306 3.96 33.77 0.47
CA PRO A 306 4.00 33.56 1.92
C PRO A 306 5.01 32.48 2.39
N HIS A 307 5.53 32.65 3.61
CA HIS A 307 6.57 31.81 4.24
C HIS A 307 6.21 30.33 4.45
N LEU A 308 4.96 29.93 4.21
CA LEU A 308 4.51 28.54 4.29
C LEU A 308 3.48 28.25 3.19
N GLN A 309 3.64 27.13 2.50
CA GLN A 309 2.67 26.58 1.57
C GLN A 309 1.53 25.89 2.32
N VAL A 310 0.40 25.72 1.64
CA VAL A 310 -0.76 24.99 2.20
C VAL A 310 -0.47 23.50 2.35
N MET A 311 0.32 22.95 1.42
CA MET A 311 0.72 21.54 1.40
C MET A 311 2.15 21.40 0.89
N TYR A 312 2.77 20.28 1.25
CA TYR A 312 4.15 19.93 0.90
C TYR A 312 4.22 18.46 0.49
N ARG A 313 5.29 18.09 -0.22
CA ARG A 313 5.67 16.69 -0.40
C ARG A 313 6.00 16.03 0.93
N LEU A 314 5.98 14.70 0.99
CA LEU A 314 6.27 14.00 2.24
C LEU A 314 7.70 14.26 2.74
N ASP A 315 8.63 14.53 1.82
CA ASP A 315 10.02 14.90 2.09
C ASP A 315 10.24 16.39 2.44
N SER A 316 9.17 17.18 2.62
CA SER A 316 9.15 18.64 2.80
C SER A 316 9.56 19.47 1.58
N GLY A 317 9.63 18.86 0.39
CA GLY A 317 9.81 19.57 -0.87
C GLY A 317 8.64 20.50 -1.22
N THR A 318 8.98 21.66 -1.78
CA THR A 318 8.06 22.76 -2.14
C THR A 318 7.53 22.66 -3.58
N GLU A 319 8.16 21.84 -4.41
CA GLU A 319 7.77 21.63 -5.81
C GLU A 319 6.62 20.63 -5.90
N LEU A 320 5.42 21.14 -6.16
CA LEU A 320 4.21 20.36 -6.38
C LEU A 320 3.62 20.74 -7.74
N HIS A 321 3.99 20.00 -8.79
CA HIS A 321 3.47 20.26 -10.14
C HIS A 321 2.21 19.46 -10.40
N GLU A 322 1.10 20.14 -10.61
CA GLU A 322 -0.14 19.48 -10.99
C GLU A 322 -0.07 19.03 -12.45
N THR A 323 -0.30 17.73 -12.70
CA THR A 323 -0.40 17.16 -14.05
C THR A 323 -1.69 16.36 -14.18
N GLU A 324 -2.37 16.50 -15.32
CA GLU A 324 -3.52 15.66 -15.65
C GLU A 324 -3.07 14.30 -16.22
N LEU A 325 -3.55 13.21 -15.61
CA LEU A 325 -3.39 11.84 -16.09
C LEU A 325 -4.49 11.51 -17.10
N LEU A 326 -4.27 11.88 -18.35
CA LEU A 326 -5.23 11.67 -19.45
C LEU A 326 -5.35 10.19 -19.87
N ASN A 327 -4.39 9.35 -19.49
CA ASN A 327 -4.41 7.91 -19.74
C ASN A 327 -5.32 7.14 -18.76
N LEU A 328 -5.76 7.79 -17.68
CA LEU A 328 -6.71 7.22 -16.73
C LEU A 328 -8.10 7.85 -16.92
N SER A 329 -9.12 7.00 -16.90
CA SER A 329 -10.53 7.28 -17.16
C SER A 329 -11.15 8.33 -16.23
N LEU A 330 -10.63 8.50 -15.02
CA LEU A 330 -11.10 9.52 -14.08
C LEU A 330 -10.54 10.93 -14.32
N ARG A 331 -9.70 11.17 -15.35
CA ARG A 331 -9.03 12.46 -15.64
C ARG A 331 -8.48 13.09 -14.35
N LEU A 332 -7.54 12.38 -13.75
CA LEU A 332 -7.04 12.69 -12.42
C LEU A 332 -5.98 13.77 -12.45
N ARG A 333 -5.93 14.57 -11.41
CA ARG A 333 -4.83 15.51 -11.19
C ARG A 333 -3.90 14.95 -10.13
N GLN A 334 -2.64 14.80 -10.49
CA GLN A 334 -1.59 14.33 -9.59
C GLN A 334 -0.58 15.44 -9.32
N LEU A 335 0.13 15.35 -8.21
CA LEU A 335 1.28 16.19 -7.94
C LEU A 335 2.54 15.42 -8.32
N THR A 336 3.26 15.86 -9.35
CA THR A 336 4.58 15.31 -9.69
C THR A 336 5.70 16.14 -9.07
N PRO A 337 6.81 15.49 -8.65
CA PRO A 337 8.08 16.17 -8.45
C PRO A 337 8.44 17.02 -9.67
N GLY A 338 9.09 18.17 -9.48
CA GLY A 338 9.78 18.84 -10.56
C GLY A 338 10.78 17.85 -11.16
N ALA A 339 10.67 17.57 -12.46
CA ALA A 339 11.74 16.88 -13.15
C ALA A 339 12.94 17.81 -13.10
N HIS A 340 13.95 17.48 -12.28
CA HIS A 340 15.26 18.08 -12.44
C HIS A 340 15.71 17.79 -13.88
N ARG A 341 15.58 18.78 -14.76
CA ARG A 341 16.45 18.91 -15.91
C ARG A 341 17.84 19.16 -15.33
N GLN A 342 18.68 18.12 -15.32
CA GLN A 342 20.12 18.34 -15.36
C GLN A 342 20.51 18.82 -16.75
#